data_AF-A0A730WJM3-F1
#
_entry.id   AF-A0A730WJM3-F1
#
_cell.length_a   1.000
_cell.length_b   1.000
_cell.length_c   1.000
_cell.angle_alpha   90.00
_cell.angle_beta   90.00
_cell.angle_gamma   90.00
#
_symmetry.space_group_name_H-M   'P 1'
#
loop_
_entity.id
_entity.type
_entity.pdbx_description
1 polymer ?
#
loop_
_entity_poly.entity_id
_entity_poly.type
_entity_poly.pdbx_seq_one_letter_code
_entity_poly.pdbx_strand_id
1 'polypeptide(L)'
;RAATDVMPFRNEAQEQQFRQLTEQLRCPKCQNNSIADSNAMIATDMRRKVYDLMQEGKSRQEIIDYMVARYGNFVTYDPPLTPLTVLLWVLPLAAIVAGGWIIVARTRRRVRLRREPLPADLPVSGARAGWGVYVPGAVIALAAGAG
;
A
#
# COMPACT_ATOMS: atom_id res chain seq x y z
N ARG A 1 -11.76 -16.36 -25.69
CA ARG A 1 -12.90 -15.67 -26.35
C ARG A 1 -14.20 -16.28 -25.86
N ALA A 2 -14.56 -16.02 -24.60
CA ALA A 2 -15.75 -16.60 -24.00
C ALA A 2 -16.72 -15.49 -23.62
N ALA A 3 -17.97 -15.63 -24.09
CA ALA A 3 -19.14 -14.91 -23.64
C ALA A 3 -19.15 -13.37 -23.83
N THR A 4 -18.96 -12.86 -25.05
CA THR A 4 -19.91 -11.82 -25.49
C THR A 4 -21.27 -12.50 -25.60
N ASP A 5 -21.96 -12.59 -24.46
CA ASP A 5 -23.39 -12.81 -24.42
C ASP A 5 -24.01 -11.75 -25.33
N VAL A 6 -24.89 -12.17 -26.23
CA VAL A 6 -25.41 -11.37 -27.35
C VAL A 6 -26.33 -10.28 -26.78
N MET A 7 -25.73 -9.28 -26.16
CA MET A 7 -26.44 -8.13 -25.61
C MET A 7 -26.65 -7.14 -26.74
N PRO A 8 -27.90 -6.73 -27.02
CA PRO A 8 -28.15 -5.71 -28.03
C PRO A 8 -27.63 -4.37 -27.51
N PHE A 9 -26.57 -3.87 -28.13
CA PHE A 9 -26.07 -2.51 -27.91
C PHE A 9 -26.72 -1.58 -28.94
N ARG A 10 -27.03 -0.36 -28.53
CA ARG A 10 -27.66 0.66 -29.38
C ARG A 10 -26.71 1.24 -30.43
N ASN A 11 -25.41 1.24 -30.14
CA ASN A 11 -24.35 1.80 -30.98
C ASN A 11 -22.98 1.20 -30.61
N GLU A 12 -22.00 1.34 -31.51
CA GLU A 12 -20.63 0.84 -31.28
C GLU A 12 -19.96 1.50 -30.05
N ALA A 13 -20.30 2.77 -29.78
CA ALA A 13 -19.81 3.49 -28.61
C ALA A 13 -20.23 2.82 -27.29
N GLN A 14 -21.46 2.32 -27.19
CA GLN A 14 -21.95 1.60 -26.01
C GLN A 14 -21.27 0.24 -25.86
N GLU A 15 -20.99 -0.48 -26.96
CA GLU A 15 -20.23 -1.73 -26.90
C GLU A 15 -18.79 -1.48 -26.43
N GLN A 16 -18.12 -0.44 -26.96
CA GLN A 16 -16.77 -0.09 -26.53
C GLN A 16 -16.72 0.32 -25.06
N GLN A 17 -17.68 1.11 -24.60
CA GLN A 17 -17.80 1.48 -23.19
C GLN A 17 -17.98 0.23 -22.32
N PHE A 18 -18.86 -0.69 -22.71
CA PHE A 18 -19.09 -1.95 -22.00
C PHE A 18 -17.81 -2.78 -21.91
N ARG A 19 -17.09 -2.96 -23.03
CA ARG A 19 -15.80 -3.68 -23.07
C ARG A 19 -14.79 -3.06 -22.11
N GLN A 20 -14.58 -1.73 -22.17
CA GLN A 20 -13.65 -1.02 -21.28
C GLN A 20 -13.99 -1.20 -19.79
N LEU A 21 -15.28 -1.12 -19.44
CA LEU A 21 -15.75 -1.37 -18.07
C LEU A 21 -15.45 -2.81 -17.63
N THR A 22 -15.77 -3.80 -18.46
CA THR A 22 -15.55 -5.22 -18.13
C THR A 22 -14.08 -5.65 -18.08
N GLU A 23 -13.19 -4.93 -18.76
CA GLU A 23 -11.74 -5.19 -18.69
C GLU A 23 -11.10 -4.61 -17.43
N GLN A 24 -11.62 -3.48 -16.93
CA GLN A 24 -11.12 -2.82 -15.72
C GLN A 24 -11.58 -3.51 -14.43
N LEU A 25 -12.74 -4.18 -14.49
CA LEU A 25 -13.29 -4.91 -13.35
C LEU A 25 -12.67 -6.31 -13.29
N ARG A 26 -12.04 -6.65 -12.16
CA ARG A 26 -11.50 -8.00 -11.88
C ARG A 26 -12.52 -8.85 -11.15
N CYS A 27 -12.53 -10.14 -11.43
CA CYS A 27 -13.36 -11.09 -10.70
C CYS A 27 -12.65 -11.49 -9.39
N PRO A 28 -13.14 -11.08 -8.20
CA PRO A 28 -12.48 -11.38 -6.92
C PRO A 28 -12.49 -12.87 -6.57
N LYS A 29 -13.32 -13.67 -7.23
CA LYS A 29 -13.43 -15.12 -7.05
C LYS A 29 -12.68 -15.93 -8.11
N CYS A 30 -12.17 -15.27 -9.15
CA CYS A 30 -11.46 -15.90 -10.24
C CYS A 30 -9.96 -15.67 -10.07
N GLN A 31 -9.12 -16.56 -10.62
CA GLN A 31 -7.67 -16.45 -10.55
C GLN A 31 -7.14 -15.22 -11.31
N ASN A 32 -7.26 -14.03 -10.73
CA ASN A 32 -6.69 -12.76 -11.20
C ASN A 32 -7.07 -12.34 -12.64
N ASN A 33 -8.19 -12.84 -13.17
CA ASN A 33 -8.67 -12.55 -14.52
C ASN A 33 -9.75 -11.45 -14.50
N SER A 34 -9.90 -10.74 -15.62
CA SER A 34 -10.97 -9.74 -15.79
C SER A 34 -12.35 -10.40 -15.84
N ILE A 35 -13.41 -9.66 -15.51
CA ILE A 35 -14.78 -10.18 -15.66
C ILE A 35 -15.16 -10.41 -17.12
N ALA A 36 -14.45 -9.77 -18.07
CA ALA A 36 -14.61 -9.97 -19.49
C ALA A 36 -14.15 -11.37 -19.97
N ASP A 37 -13.05 -11.89 -19.42
CA ASP A 37 -12.46 -13.17 -19.86
C ASP A 37 -12.78 -14.35 -18.93
N SER A 38 -13.27 -14.08 -17.71
CA SER A 38 -13.60 -15.11 -16.73
C SER A 38 -14.99 -15.71 -16.94
N ASN A 39 -15.05 -17.05 -17.05
CA ASN A 39 -16.32 -17.81 -17.15
C ASN A 39 -16.98 -18.15 -15.81
N ALA A 40 -16.61 -17.47 -14.71
CA ALA A 40 -17.25 -17.74 -13.43
C ALA A 40 -18.70 -17.24 -13.42
N MET A 41 -19.58 -17.96 -12.74
CA MET A 41 -20.99 -17.58 -12.57
C MET A 41 -21.15 -16.14 -12.05
N ILE A 42 -20.25 -15.72 -11.15
CA ILE A 42 -20.20 -14.36 -10.61
C ILE A 42 -19.84 -13.30 -11.65
N ALA A 43 -18.94 -13.60 -12.60
CA ALA A 43 -18.55 -12.66 -13.65
C ALA A 43 -19.68 -12.44 -14.66
N THR A 44 -20.50 -13.46 -14.91
CA THR A 44 -21.70 -13.33 -15.75
C THR A 44 -22.77 -12.46 -15.08
N ASP A 45 -23.02 -12.65 -13.78
CA ASP A 45 -23.96 -11.80 -13.02
C ASP A 45 -23.53 -10.32 -13.03
N MET A 46 -22.25 -10.06 -12.79
CA MET A 46 -21.68 -8.71 -12.83
C MET A 46 -21.80 -8.07 -14.21
N ARG A 47 -21.53 -8.80 -15.29
CA ARG A 47 -21.66 -8.30 -16.68
C ARG A 47 -23.10 -7.90 -17.00
N ARG A 48 -24.08 -8.71 -16.60
CA ARG A 48 -25.51 -8.36 -16.75
C ARG A 48 -25.85 -7.11 -15.98
N LYS A 49 -25.38 -7.00 -14.74
CA LYS A 49 -25.67 -5.81 -13.93
C LYS A 49 -25.02 -4.54 -14.48
N VAL A 50 -23.82 -4.63 -15.03
CA VAL A 50 -23.17 -3.51 -15.76
C VAL A 50 -24.03 -3.11 -16.97
N TYR A 51 -24.53 -4.08 -17.75
CA TYR A 51 -25.40 -3.82 -18.89
C TYR A 51 -26.71 -3.12 -18.47
N ASP A 52 -27.38 -3.58 -17.41
CA ASP A 52 -28.60 -2.96 -16.89
C ASP A 52 -28.36 -1.50 -16.50
N LEU A 53 -27.27 -1.22 -15.76
CA LEU A 53 -26.93 0.14 -15.34
C LEU A 53 -26.57 1.05 -16.53
N MET A 54 -25.95 0.49 -17.57
CA MET A 54 -25.69 1.22 -18.82
C MET A 54 -26.99 1.56 -19.56
N GLN A 55 -27.98 0.67 -19.53
CA GLN A 55 -29.31 0.92 -20.12
C GLN A 55 -30.12 1.93 -19.30
N GLU A 56 -29.90 1.99 -17.98
CA GLU A 56 -30.42 3.03 -17.09
C GLU A 56 -29.78 4.41 -17.34
N GLY A 57 -28.76 4.51 -18.21
CA GLY A 57 -28.08 5.76 -18.54
C GLY A 57 -27.07 6.22 -17.49
N LYS A 58 -26.62 5.31 -16.61
CA LYS A 58 -25.62 5.62 -15.58
C LYS A 58 -24.26 5.91 -16.20
N SER A 59 -23.54 6.85 -15.59
CA SER A 59 -22.17 7.15 -15.96
C SER A 59 -21.22 6.02 -15.58
N ARG A 60 -20.06 5.94 -16.25
CA ARG A 60 -19.03 4.93 -15.94
C ARG A 60 -18.62 4.94 -14.47
N GLN A 61 -18.49 6.12 -13.86
CA GLN A 61 -18.10 6.24 -12.46
C GLN A 61 -19.19 5.71 -11.52
N GLU A 62 -20.46 6.07 -11.76
CA GLU A 62 -21.58 5.55 -10.97
C GLU A 62 -21.71 4.03 -11.07
N ILE A 63 -21.45 3.45 -12.25
CA ILE A 63 -21.45 1.99 -12.45
C ILE A 63 -20.34 1.36 -11.59
N ILE A 64 -19.13 1.92 -11.63
CA ILE A 64 -17.99 1.42 -10.82
C ILE A 64 -18.31 1.53 -9.33
N ASP A 65 -18.83 2.68 -8.89
CA ASP A 65 -19.16 2.94 -7.48
C ASP A 65 -20.25 1.97 -7.00
N TYR A 66 -21.26 1.69 -7.82
CA TYR A 66 -22.28 0.68 -7.52
C TYR A 66 -21.67 -0.73 -7.40
N MET A 67 -20.77 -1.07 -8.33
CA MET A 67 -20.10 -2.37 -8.31
C MET A 67 -19.21 -2.52 -7.07
N VAL A 68 -18.50 -1.48 -6.67
CA VAL A 68 -17.68 -1.46 -5.44
C VAL A 68 -18.57 -1.55 -4.20
N ALA A 69 -19.68 -0.81 -4.15
CA ALA A 69 -20.61 -0.84 -3.03
C ALA A 69 -21.27 -2.21 -2.83
N ARG A 70 -21.55 -2.93 -3.93
CA ARG A 70 -22.25 -4.22 -3.89
C ARG A 70 -21.33 -5.43 -3.81
N TYR A 71 -20.20 -5.40 -4.52
CA TYR A 71 -19.28 -6.54 -4.70
C TYR A 71 -17.91 -6.32 -4.02
N GLY A 72 -17.66 -5.14 -3.47
CA GLY A 72 -16.48 -4.80 -2.66
C GLY A 72 -15.34 -4.12 -3.42
N ASN A 73 -14.35 -3.62 -2.67
CA ASN A 73 -13.22 -2.86 -3.21
C ASN A 73 -12.27 -3.67 -4.11
N PHE A 74 -12.33 -5.00 -4.08
CA PHE A 74 -11.45 -5.89 -4.85
C PHE A 74 -11.85 -6.06 -6.32
N VAL A 75 -12.97 -5.44 -6.71
CA VAL A 75 -13.50 -5.49 -8.07
C VAL A 75 -12.82 -4.47 -8.98
N THR A 76 -12.37 -3.35 -8.42
CA THR A 76 -11.75 -2.25 -9.15
C THR A 76 -10.25 -2.17 -8.83
N TYR A 77 -9.43 -1.85 -9.83
CA TYR A 77 -7.97 -1.75 -9.68
C TYR A 77 -7.52 -0.55 -8.83
N ASP A 78 -8.37 0.47 -8.70
CA ASP A 78 -8.21 1.63 -7.83
C ASP A 78 -9.10 1.49 -6.59
N PRO A 79 -8.64 0.83 -5.51
CA PRO A 79 -9.27 1.01 -4.21
C PRO A 79 -9.13 2.50 -3.83
N PRO A 80 -10.21 3.16 -3.37
CA PRO A 80 -10.13 4.57 -3.00
C PRO A 80 -9.02 4.76 -1.96
N LEU A 81 -8.21 5.82 -2.14
CA LEU A 81 -7.20 6.22 -1.16
C LEU A 81 -7.90 6.63 0.14
N THR A 82 -8.19 5.66 0.99
CA THR A 82 -8.80 5.91 2.29
C THR A 82 -7.80 6.66 3.19
N PRO A 83 -8.28 7.50 4.13
CA PRO A 83 -7.42 8.13 5.13
C PRO A 83 -6.58 7.10 5.92
N LEU A 84 -7.14 5.90 6.12
CA LEU A 84 -6.46 4.78 6.78
C LEU A 84 -5.25 4.28 5.99
N THR A 85 -5.39 4.11 4.66
CA THR A 85 -4.25 3.75 3.81
C THR A 85 -3.15 4.80 3.90
N VAL A 86 -3.48 6.10 3.85
CA VAL A 86 -2.47 7.16 4.00
C VAL A 86 -1.78 7.10 5.36
N LEU A 87 -2.53 6.92 6.45
CA LEU A 87 -1.98 6.79 7.80
C LEU A 87 -1.01 5.61 7.92
N LEU A 88 -1.34 4.46 7.32
CA LEU A 88 -0.50 3.26 7.31
C LEU A 88 0.86 3.50 6.63
N TRP A 89 0.93 4.39 5.63
CA TRP A 89 2.19 4.75 4.96
C TRP A 89 2.92 5.91 5.64
N VAL A 90 2.20 6.87 6.23
CA VAL A 90 2.80 8.01 6.95
C VAL A 90 3.47 7.55 8.25
N LEU A 91 2.89 6.59 8.97
CA LEU A 91 3.41 6.08 10.23
C LEU A 91 4.86 5.52 10.12
N PRO A 92 5.19 4.60 9.19
CA PRO A 92 6.56 4.10 9.05
C PRO A 92 7.53 5.18 8.59
N LEU A 93 7.12 6.09 7.70
CA LEU A 93 7.96 7.20 7.27
C LEU A 93 8.28 8.14 8.45
N ALA A 94 7.27 8.47 9.25
CA ALA A 94 7.43 9.30 10.45
C ALA A 94 8.35 8.62 11.49
N ALA A 95 8.24 7.31 11.68
CA ALA A 95 9.11 6.55 12.57
C ALA A 95 10.59 6.60 12.13
N ILE A 96 10.86 6.46 10.83
CA ILE A 96 12.23 6.56 10.28
C ILE A 96 12.80 7.96 10.49
N VAL A 97 12.02 9.00 10.18
CA VAL A 97 12.44 10.41 10.35
C VAL A 97 12.70 10.72 11.82
N ALA A 98 11.80 10.32 12.72
CA ALA A 98 11.95 10.52 14.15
C ALA A 98 13.18 9.77 14.71
N GLY A 99 13.38 8.51 14.31
CA GLY A 99 14.54 7.71 14.70
C GLY A 99 15.85 8.33 14.24
N GLY A 100 15.95 8.72 12.97
CA GLY A 100 17.13 9.39 12.42
C GLY A 100 17.43 10.73 13.12
N TRP A 101 16.39 11.53 13.37
CA TRP A 101 16.52 12.80 14.08
C TRP A 101 17.09 12.61 15.50
N ILE A 102 16.59 11.63 16.25
CA ILE A 102 17.06 11.34 17.62
C ILE A 102 18.55 10.95 17.62
N ILE A 103 18.98 10.12 16.67
CA ILE A 103 20.39 9.70 16.54
C ILE A 103 21.29 10.91 16.26
N VAL A 104 20.91 11.77 15.31
CA VAL A 104 21.67 12.99 14.96
C VAL A 104 21.69 13.98 16.12
N ALA A 105 20.56 14.19 16.79
CA ALA A 105 20.48 15.10 17.93
C ALA A 105 21.36 14.63 19.10
N ARG A 106 21.40 13.33 19.41
CA ARG A 106 22.24 12.78 20.48
C ARG A 106 23.72 12.81 20.15
N THR A 107 24.11 12.48 18.92
CA THR A 107 25.52 12.54 18.48
C THR A 107 26.05 13.97 18.50
N ARG A 108 25.28 14.96 18.03
CA ARG A 108 25.66 16.38 18.09
C ARG A 108 25.84 16.89 19.53
N ARG A 109 25.00 16.45 20.48
CA ARG A 109 25.16 16.81 21.91
C ARG A 109 26.41 16.19 22.54
N ARG A 110 26.73 14.93 22.21
CA ARG A 110 27.95 14.24 22.69
C ARG A 110 29.22 14.92 22.20
N VAL A 111 29.27 15.32 20.93
CA VAL A 111 30.44 16.00 20.33
C VAL A 111 30.67 17.38 20.96
N ARG A 112 29.62 18.10 21.34
CA ARG A 112 29.75 19.39 22.03
C ARG A 112 30.31 19.26 23.45
N LEU A 113 29.98 18.16 24.16
CA LEU A 113 30.50 17.92 25.51
C LEU A 113 31.94 17.37 25.51
N ARG A 114 32.37 16.72 24.42
CA ARG A 114 33.74 16.17 24.29
C ARG A 114 34.63 17.09 23.46
N ARG A 115 34.72 18.35 23.88
CA ARG A 115 35.70 19.30 23.36
C ARG A 115 36.46 19.91 24.53
N GLU A 116 36.98 19.04 25.39
CA GLU A 116 37.98 19.42 26.38
C GLU A 116 39.27 19.77 25.59
N PRO A 117 39.93 20.90 25.84
CA PRO A 117 41.21 21.21 25.22
C PRO A 117 42.21 20.12 25.60
N LEU A 118 42.87 19.53 24.60
CA LEU A 118 43.89 18.52 24.82
C LEU A 118 45.03 19.14 25.67
N PRO A 119 45.34 18.64 26.88
CA PRO A 119 46.49 19.10 27.64
C PRO A 119 47.76 18.77 26.85
N ALA A 120 48.70 19.72 26.80
CA ALA A 120 49.91 19.64 25.97
C ALA A 120 50.93 18.58 26.46
N ASP A 121 50.63 17.87 27.54
CA ASP A 121 51.52 17.02 28.30
C ASP A 121 50.89 15.65 28.60
N LEU A 122 50.62 14.85 27.55
CA LEU A 122 50.32 13.43 27.72
C LEU A 122 51.36 12.54 27.02
N PRO A 123 51.99 11.59 27.75
CA PRO A 123 52.85 10.60 27.12
C PRO A 123 52.01 9.69 26.23
N VAL A 124 52.44 9.49 24.98
CA VAL A 124 51.75 8.66 23.99
C VAL A 124 51.86 7.20 24.41
N SER A 125 50.90 6.73 25.21
CA SER A 125 50.68 5.31 25.48
C SER A 125 49.45 4.87 24.68
N GLY A 126 49.70 4.06 23.65
CA GLY A 126 48.70 3.58 22.69
C GLY A 126 47.67 2.65 23.34
N ALA A 127 46.65 3.22 23.97
CA ALA A 127 45.44 2.51 24.33
C ALA A 127 44.56 2.38 23.09
N ARG A 128 44.38 1.13 22.64
CA ARG A 128 43.55 0.73 21.51
C ARG A 128 42.18 1.42 21.57
N ALA A 129 41.85 2.15 20.51
CA ALA A 129 40.53 2.72 20.31
C ALA A 129 39.50 1.59 20.33
N GLY A 130 38.74 1.48 21.42
CA GLY A 130 37.55 0.64 21.47
C GLY A 130 36.56 1.15 20.45
N TRP A 131 36.48 0.49 19.29
CA TRP A 131 35.35 0.60 18.40
C TRP A 131 34.12 0.11 19.15
N GLY A 132 33.36 1.03 19.73
CA GLY A 132 32.01 0.77 20.18
C GLY A 132 31.16 0.44 18.95
N VAL A 133 31.13 -0.83 18.57
CA VAL A 133 30.19 -1.36 17.57
C VAL A 133 28.80 -1.11 18.13
N TYR A 134 28.08 -0.16 17.54
CA TYR A 134 26.66 -0.01 17.78
C TYR A 134 25.96 -1.19 17.10
N VAL A 135 25.63 -2.23 17.88
CA VAL A 135 24.78 -3.34 17.42
C VAL A 135 23.34 -2.95 17.76
N PRO A 136 22.50 -2.55 16.79
CA PRO A 136 21.08 -2.39 17.05
C PRO A 136 20.47 -3.79 17.15
N GLY A 137 20.14 -4.24 18.36
CA GLY A 137 19.51 -5.55 18.55
C GLY A 137 19.42 -6.07 19.98
N ALA A 138 20.23 -5.57 20.92
CA ALA A 138 20.27 -6.09 22.29
C ALA A 138 19.33 -5.34 23.26
N VAL A 139 18.04 -5.21 22.94
CA VAL A 139 17.01 -4.69 23.90
C VAL A 139 15.87 -5.69 24.14
N ILE A 140 15.91 -6.89 23.57
CA ILE A 140 14.91 -7.94 23.88
C ILE A 140 15.66 -9.14 24.46
N ALA A 141 15.80 -9.22 25.78
CA ALA A 141 15.85 -10.49 26.55
C ALA A 141 16.22 -10.34 28.05
N LEU A 142 15.83 -9.28 28.76
CA LEU A 142 15.94 -9.29 30.25
C LEU A 142 14.70 -8.68 30.90
N ALA A 143 13.52 -9.24 30.59
CA ALA A 143 12.28 -8.98 31.32
C ALA A 143 11.47 -10.26 31.63
N ALA A 144 12.12 -11.42 31.73
CA ALA A 144 11.50 -12.65 32.22
C ALA A 144 12.48 -13.39 33.13
N GLY A 145 12.25 -13.31 34.43
CA GLY A 145 13.09 -13.98 35.43
C GLY A 145 12.94 -13.42 36.85
N ALA A 146 11.73 -13.05 37.25
CA ALA A 146 11.38 -12.85 38.66
C ALA A 146 9.97 -13.41 38.84
N GLY A 147 9.93 -14.66 39.31
CA GLY A 147 8.77 -15.45 39.64
C GLY A 147 9.25 -16.69 40.36
#